data_AF-A0A559RZR3-F1
#
_entry.id   AF-A0A559RZR3-F1
#
_cell.length_a   1.000
_cell.length_b   1.000
_cell.length_c   1.000
_cell.angle_alpha   90.00
_cell.angle_beta   90.00
_cell.angle_gamma   90.00
#
_symmetry.space_group_name_H-M   'P 1'
#
loop_
_entity.id
_entity.type
_entity.pdbx_description
1 polymer ?
#
loop_
_entity_poly.entity_id
_entity_poly.type
_entity_poly.pdbx_seq_one_letter_code
_entity_poly.pdbx_strand_id
1 'polypeptide(L)' 'MTQQQKAEAYQKELQSQLYVLMKRLATKQAFLQYYHSILSKCRSQRAAFEVVNLLYYLVFDEELYNSYDAFRKYKNKNLK' A
#
# COMPACT_ATOMS: atom_id res chain seq x y z
N MET A 1 9.14 33.76 -3.15
CA MET A 1 9.08 32.46 -3.84
C MET A 1 8.57 32.65 -5.25
N THR A 2 9.31 32.19 -6.26
CA THR A 2 8.86 32.18 -7.66
C THR A 2 7.87 31.03 -7.90
N GLN A 3 7.15 31.07 -9.03
CA GLN A 3 6.21 30.00 -9.40
C GLN A 3 6.92 28.64 -9.55
N GLN A 4 8.15 28.62 -10.06
CA GLN A 4 9.00 27.43 -10.13
C GLN A 4 9.32 26.86 -8.74
N GLN A 5 9.71 27.71 -7.79
CA GLN A 5 10.01 27.26 -6.42
C GLN A 5 8.78 26.64 -5.72
N LYS A 6 7.57 27.15 -6.00
CA LYS A 6 6.32 26.54 -5.50
C LYS A 6 6.06 25.17 -6.13
N ALA A 7 6.27 25.03 -7.44
CA ALA A 7 6.11 23.75 -8.14
C ALA A 7 7.10 22.69 -7.64
N GLU A 8 8.37 23.06 -7.44
CA GLU A 8 9.40 22.18 -6.89
C GLU A 8 9.09 21.72 -5.46
N ALA A 9 8.61 22.64 -4.61
CA ALA A 9 8.20 22.32 -3.25
C ALA A 9 7.04 21.31 -3.23
N TYR A 10 6.03 21.54 -4.09
CA TYR A 10 4.90 20.62 -4.24
C TYR A 10 5.33 19.24 -4.76
N GLN A 11 6.23 19.20 -5.75
CA GLN A 11 6.78 17.93 -6.26
C GLN A 11 7.54 17.16 -5.18
N LYS A 12 8.34 17.84 -4.36
CA LYS A 12 9.04 17.22 -3.21
C LYS A 12 8.07 16.68 -2.17
N GLU A 13 6.98 17.40 -1.91
CA GLU A 13 5.94 16.95 -0.98
C GLU A 13 5.27 15.67 -1.49
N LEU A 14 4.87 15.62 -2.76
CA LEU A 14 4.29 14.43 -3.39
C LEU A 14 5.26 13.24 -3.34
N GLN A 15 6.54 13.47 -3.68
CA GLN A 15 7.56 12.42 -3.62
C GLN A 15 7.76 11.89 -2.19
N SER A 16 7.72 12.76 -1.19
CA SER A 16 7.81 12.37 0.22
C SER A 16 6.65 11.48 0.63
N GLN A 17 5.42 11.86 0.28
CA GLN A 17 4.22 11.08 0.58
C GLN A 17 4.26 9.72 -0.12
N LEU A 18 4.65 9.69 -1.40
CA LEU A 18 4.81 8.45 -2.17
C LEU A 18 5.85 7.54 -1.53
N TYR A 19 7.01 8.06 -1.13
CA TYR A 19 8.07 7.27 -0.49
C TYR A 19 7.63 6.61 0.83
N VAL A 20 6.86 7.33 1.64
CA VAL A 20 6.28 6.77 2.87
C VAL A 20 5.33 5.61 2.55
N LEU A 21 4.51 5.78 1.52
CA LEU A 21 3.55 4.76 1.10
C LEU A 21 4.25 3.54 0.47
N MET A 22 5.29 3.76 -0.34
CA MET A 22 6.17 2.70 -0.86
C MET A 22 6.74 1.85 0.28
N LYS A 23 7.33 2.46 1.31
CA LYS A 23 7.88 1.72 2.46
C LYS A 23 6.86 0.85 3.18
N ARG A 24 5.61 1.31 3.28
CA ARG A 24 4.52 0.58 3.94
C ARG A 24 3.99 -0.59 3.12
N LEU A 25 4.33 -0.67 1.84
CA LEU A 25 3.78 -1.66 0.91
C LEU A 25 4.85 -2.56 0.27
N ALA A 26 6.11 -2.13 0.21
CA ALA A 26 7.18 -2.73 -0.60
C ALA A 26 7.49 -4.21 -0.32
N THR A 27 7.08 -4.76 0.82
CA THR A 27 7.33 -6.17 1.17
C THR A 27 6.04 -6.88 1.57
N LYS A 28 6.00 -8.21 1.43
CA LYS A 28 4.86 -9.03 1.87
C LYS A 28 4.49 -8.80 3.35
N GLN A 29 5.48 -8.58 4.21
CA GLN A 29 5.25 -8.28 5.61
C GLN A 29 4.68 -6.87 5.81
N ALA A 30 5.22 -5.86 5.11
CA ALA A 30 4.73 -4.49 5.18
C ALA A 30 3.29 -4.39 4.63
N PHE A 31 3.02 -5.05 3.50
CA PHE A 31 1.67 -5.22 2.95
C PHE A 31 0.72 -5.81 3.99
N LEU A 32 1.12 -6.90 4.66
CA LEU A 32 0.30 -7.55 5.68
C LEU A 32 0.04 -6.63 6.88
N GLN A 33 1.05 -5.90 7.35
CA GLN A 33 0.91 -4.92 8.44
C GLN A 33 -0.05 -3.79 8.05
N TYR A 34 0.08 -3.25 6.83
CA TYR A 34 -0.79 -2.20 6.34
C TYR A 34 -2.23 -2.70 6.18
N TYR A 35 -2.42 -3.90 5.63
CA TYR A 35 -3.71 -4.60 5.59
C TYR A 35 -4.36 -4.66 6.97
N HIS A 36 -3.64 -5.08 8.00
CA HIS A 36 -4.18 -5.14 9.37
C HIS A 36 -4.54 -3.75 9.92
N SER A 37 -3.76 -2.72 9.58
CA SER A 37 -4.02 -1.34 10.04
C SER A 37 -5.30 -0.71 9.46
N ILE A 38 -5.71 -1.14 8.26
CA ILE A 38 -6.93 -0.62 7.61
C ILE A 38 -8.12 -1.57 7.76
N LEU A 39 -7.90 -2.80 8.22
CA LEU A 39 -8.93 -3.84 8.27
C LEU A 39 -10.18 -3.39 9.04
N SER A 40 -10.02 -2.69 10.17
CA SER A 40 -11.13 -2.19 10.98
C SER A 40 -11.96 -1.09 10.30
N LYS A 41 -11.44 -0.49 9.23
CA LYS A 41 -12.09 0.56 8.44
C LYS A 41 -12.78 0.00 7.19
N CYS A 42 -12.59 -1.27 6.89
CA CYS A 42 -13.13 -1.92 5.70
C CYS A 42 -14.32 -2.81 6.06
N ARG A 43 -15.28 -2.94 5.13
CA ARG A 43 -16.48 -3.77 5.33
C ARG A 43 -16.20 -5.27 5.44
N SER A 44 -15.09 -5.72 4.86
CA SER A 44 -14.69 -7.13 4.90
C SER A 44 -13.17 -7.27 4.77
N GLN A 45 -12.67 -8.45 5.14
CA GLN A 45 -11.27 -8.82 4.92
C GLN A 45 -10.88 -8.77 3.44
N ARG A 46 -11.80 -9.15 2.54
CA ARG A 46 -11.57 -9.07 1.10
C ARG A 46 -11.48 -7.63 0.60
N ALA A 47 -12.37 -6.75 1.09
CA ALA A 47 -12.32 -5.32 0.74
C ALA A 47 -11.02 -4.66 1.22
N ALA A 48 -10.54 -5.00 2.43
CA ALA A 48 -9.24 -4.53 2.90
C ALA A 48 -8.11 -5.00 1.98
N PHE A 49 -8.12 -6.27 1.56
CA PHE A 49 -7.14 -6.78 0.59
C PHE A 49 -7.18 -6.03 -0.74
N GLU A 50 -8.36 -5.85 -1.34
CA GLU A 50 -8.53 -5.17 -2.63
C GLU A 50 -8.00 -3.72 -2.57
N VAL A 51 -8.24 -3.01 -1.47
CA VAL A 51 -7.68 -1.67 -1.24
C VAL A 51 -6.15 -1.70 -1.17
N VAL A 52 -5.55 -2.59 -0.39
CA VAL A 52 -4.08 -2.65 -0.28
C VAL A 52 -3.45 -3.10 -1.60
N ASN A 53 -4.06 -4.04 -2.32
CA ASN A 53 -3.56 -4.53 -3.60
C ASN A 53 -3.63 -3.43 -4.68
N LEU A 54 -4.71 -2.64 -4.70
CA LEU A 54 -4.83 -1.48 -5.57
C LEU A 54 -3.77 -0.42 -5.24
N LEU A 55 -3.56 -0.11 -3.95
CA LEU A 55 -2.52 0.84 -3.54
C LEU A 55 -1.12 0.35 -3.92
N TYR A 56 -0.86 -0.96 -3.81
CA TYR A 56 0.40 -1.55 -4.24
C TYR A 56 0.57 -1.39 -5.76
N TYR A 57 -0.45 -1.71 -6.54
CA TYR A 57 -0.44 -1.56 -8.00
C TYR A 57 -0.18 -0.11 -8.43
N LEU A 58 -0.85 0.87 -7.81
CA LEU A 58 -0.65 2.30 -8.14
C LEU A 58 0.77 2.80 -7.88
N VAL A 59 1.56 2.08 -7.08
CA VAL A 59 2.90 2.51 -6.62
C VAL A 59 4.00 1.76 -7.34
N PHE A 60 3.78 0.47 -7.63
CA PHE A 60 4.79 -0.43 -8.19
C PHE A 60 4.45 -0.90 -9.61
N ASP A 61 3.27 -0.55 -10.13
CA ASP A 61 2.74 -0.97 -11.43
C ASP A 61 2.69 -2.51 -11.61
N GLU A 62 2.57 -3.24 -10.50
CA GLU A 62 2.46 -4.69 -10.47
C GLU A 62 1.53 -5.16 -9.34
N GLU A 63 1.03 -6.39 -9.42
CA GLU A 63 0.25 -6.99 -8.34
C GLU A 63 1.14 -7.84 -7.43
N LEU A 64 1.19 -7.54 -6.13
CA LEU A 64 1.93 -8.38 -5.17
C LEU A 64 1.28 -9.76 -4.99
N TYR A 65 -0.06 -9.81 -5.08
CA TYR A 65 -0.84 -11.03 -5.01
C TYR A 65 -1.91 -11.03 -6.11
N ASN A 66 -1.89 -12.06 -6.96
CA ASN A 66 -2.85 -12.22 -8.06
C ASN A 66 -4.28 -12.56 -7.61
N SER A 67 -4.49 -12.86 -6.32
CA SER A 67 -5.82 -13.17 -5.76
C SER A 67 -5.85 -13.05 -4.24
N TYR A 68 -7.06 -12.85 -3.71
CA TYR A 68 -7.31 -12.88 -2.28
C TYR A 68 -6.93 -14.23 -1.65
N ASP A 69 -7.12 -15.34 -2.36
CA ASP A 69 -6.77 -16.68 -1.85
C ASP A 69 -5.25 -16.87 -1.71
N ALA A 70 -4.47 -16.34 -2.66
CA ALA A 70 -3.01 -16.34 -2.55
C ALA A 70 -2.54 -15.53 -1.33
N PHE A 71 -3.11 -14.34 -1.13
CA PHE A 71 -2.85 -13.53 0.05
C PHE A 71 -3.27 -14.25 1.34
N ARG A 72 -4.47 -14.84 1.39
CA ARG A 72 -5.00 -15.54 2.56
C ARG A 72 -4.12 -16.72 2.99
N LYS A 73 -3.57 -17.49 2.03
CA LYS A 73 -2.60 -18.56 2.33
C LYS A 73 -1.35 -18.01 3.00
N TYR A 74 -0.79 -16.91 2.50
CA TYR A 74 0.35 -16.24 3.11
C TYR A 74 0.00 -15.71 4.51
N LYS A 75 -1.10 -14.97 4.66
CA LYS A 75 -1.57 -14.43 5.94
C LYS A 75 -1.70 -15.52 7.01
N ASN A 76 -2.37 -16.63 6.69
CA ASN A 76 -2.57 -17.74 7.63
C ASN A 76 -1.27 -18.43 8.03
N LYS A 77 -0.24 -18.43 7.17
CA LYS A 77 1.08 -18.96 7.50
C LYS A 77 1.83 -18.08 8.51
N ASN A 78 1.62 -16.77 8.48
CA ASN A 78 2.30 -15.80 9.36
C ASN A 78 1.52 -15.45 10.63
N LEU A 79 0.35 -16.09 10.85
CA LEU A 79 -0.45 -16.00 12.08
C LEU A 79 -0.19 -17.18 13.05
N LYS A 80 0.81 -18.02 12.76
CA LYS A 80 1.31 -19.07 13.65
C LYS A 80 2.41 -18.50 14.55
#